data_AF-A0A2N0M5D5-F1
#
_entry.id   AF-A0A2N0M5D5-F1
#
_cell.length_a   1.000
_cell.length_b   1.000
_cell.length_c   1.000
_cell.angle_alpha   90.00
_cell.angle_beta   90.00
_cell.angle_gamma   90.00
#
_symmetry.space_group_name_H-M   'P 1'
#
loop_
_entity.id
_entity.type
_entity.pdbx_description
1 polymer ?
#
loop_
_entity_poly.entity_id
_entity_poly.type
_entity_poly.pdbx_seq_one_letter_code
_entity_poly.pdbx_strand_id
1 'polypeptide(L)'
;MGNVGGDPVEVFAYTNTTGSNLTVNVLIGVFSGANPGFMKYVIFGSSAINEFATNSGTIYGHANAAGAEATGAADYVKTPAFGVDPPELESFSSAGPTPILFDVSGVRLGTAEVRAKPEIVAPDGTNTTFFGSSDASGGGCCEQDGFPNFFGTSAAAPHAAALAAMMIDAEPLITPSQIYSKMESTAIDMGVPGPDDDSGFGLVQGEQAVDGLIGLDLNVGVLTTLSMESKPGQPIAPEPVQLTNSGGVDGHLAIRIYNVTESGGIFSEAECTSQGGAYAPGSPPACTGLVTPDQNDLGRFFELGVEESSTELLASVPLGAAEDLCVELGGLGSGETLDLLLLFRIDEAADNRYQGDMVHFDIDLLLHQPNDPAEHSSTPGEACGGGALSLNNLGTLPPLP
;
A
#
# COMPACT_ATOMS: atom_id res chain seq x y z
N MET A 1 4.15 -45.10 -10.02
CA MET A 1 5.07 -45.00 -11.18
C MET A 1 6.46 -44.78 -10.60
N GLY A 2 7.54 -45.12 -11.30
CA GLY A 2 8.89 -44.92 -10.76
C GLY A 2 9.54 -43.71 -11.41
N ASN A 3 9.94 -42.72 -10.62
CA ASN A 3 10.76 -41.57 -11.04
C ASN A 3 12.25 -41.93 -11.25
N VAL A 4 12.55 -43.17 -11.64
CA VAL A 4 13.92 -43.66 -11.82
C VAL A 4 14.61 -42.90 -12.95
N GLY A 5 15.64 -42.13 -12.61
CA GLY A 5 16.38 -41.29 -13.56
C GLY A 5 15.75 -39.92 -13.86
N GLY A 6 14.66 -39.57 -13.18
CA GLY A 6 14.08 -38.22 -13.17
C GLY A 6 14.32 -37.50 -11.85
N ASP A 7 13.66 -36.35 -11.68
CA ASP A 7 13.69 -35.61 -10.42
C ASP A 7 13.06 -36.44 -9.29
N PRO A 8 13.60 -36.37 -8.05
CA PRO A 8 13.10 -37.13 -6.91
C PRO A 8 11.80 -36.53 -6.34
N VAL A 9 10.81 -36.31 -7.21
CA VAL A 9 9.50 -35.74 -6.90
C VAL A 9 8.43 -36.78 -7.21
N GLU A 10 7.48 -36.92 -6.30
CA GLU A 10 6.27 -37.73 -6.49
C GLU A 10 5.07 -36.86 -6.09
N VAL A 11 4.06 -36.80 -6.95
CA VAL A 11 2.85 -36.01 -6.74
C VAL A 11 1.65 -36.93 -6.75
N PHE A 12 0.80 -36.81 -5.73
CA PHE A 12 -0.50 -37.46 -5.69
C PHE A 12 -1.52 -36.51 -5.09
N ALA A 13 -2.80 -36.73 -5.44
CA ALA A 13 -3.92 -35.98 -4.89
C ALA A 13 -4.88 -36.95 -4.20
N TYR A 14 -5.47 -36.48 -3.11
CA TYR A 14 -6.54 -37.17 -2.40
C TYR A 14 -7.64 -36.17 -2.06
N THR A 15 -8.89 -36.53 -2.35
CA THR A 15 -10.06 -35.73 -1.99
C THR A 15 -10.86 -36.46 -0.93
N ASN A 16 -11.05 -35.83 0.23
CA ASN A 16 -11.92 -36.34 1.27
C ASN A 16 -13.39 -36.07 0.89
N THR A 17 -14.12 -37.12 0.51
CA THR A 17 -15.53 -37.04 0.10
C THR A 17 -16.52 -37.30 1.25
N THR A 18 -16.04 -37.48 2.48
CA THR A 18 -16.89 -37.90 3.62
C THR A 18 -17.67 -36.77 4.27
N GLY A 19 -17.37 -35.50 3.94
CA GLY A 19 -17.99 -34.33 4.56
C GLY A 19 -17.60 -34.09 6.02
N SER A 20 -16.62 -34.84 6.54
CA SER A 20 -16.11 -34.72 7.92
C SER A 20 -14.59 -34.85 7.95
N ASN A 21 -13.92 -34.36 8.99
CA ASN A 21 -12.47 -34.47 9.12
C ASN A 21 -12.04 -35.93 9.14
N LEU A 22 -11.11 -36.29 8.24
CA LEU A 22 -10.59 -37.64 8.11
C LEU A 22 -9.10 -37.64 8.46
N THR A 23 -8.70 -38.53 9.37
CA THR A 23 -7.28 -38.84 9.58
C THR A 23 -6.88 -39.96 8.62
N VAL A 24 -5.88 -39.68 7.77
CA VAL A 24 -5.30 -40.66 6.85
C VAL A 24 -3.86 -40.93 7.24
N ASN A 25 -3.38 -42.14 6.95
CA ASN A 25 -1.97 -42.49 7.11
C ASN A 25 -1.33 -42.58 5.72
N VAL A 26 -0.19 -41.94 5.53
CA VAL A 26 0.58 -42.01 4.29
C VAL A 26 1.77 -42.93 4.55
N LEU A 27 1.82 -44.07 3.86
CA LEU A 27 2.95 -44.98 3.90
C LEU A 27 3.91 -44.66 2.77
N ILE A 28 5.14 -44.28 3.10
CA ILE A 28 6.21 -44.04 2.12
C ILE A 28 7.23 -45.16 2.23
N GLY A 29 7.34 -45.96 1.17
CA GLY A 29 8.26 -47.10 1.10
C GLY A 29 9.41 -46.85 0.14
N VAL A 30 10.60 -47.34 0.49
CA VAL A 30 11.75 -47.34 -0.43
C VAL A 30 11.56 -48.45 -1.46
N PHE A 31 11.38 -48.07 -2.72
CA PHE A 31 11.23 -49.05 -3.81
C PHE A 31 12.54 -49.80 -4.08
N SER A 32 13.67 -49.07 -4.12
CA SER A 32 15.02 -49.62 -4.30
C SER A 32 16.09 -48.61 -3.85
N GLY A 33 17.32 -49.08 -3.61
CA GLY A 33 18.45 -48.22 -3.23
C GLY A 33 18.61 -48.06 -1.71
N ALA A 34 19.50 -47.15 -1.32
CA ALA A 34 19.69 -46.81 0.09
C ALA A 34 18.52 -45.95 0.62
N ASN A 35 18.25 -46.04 1.92
CA ASN A 35 17.24 -45.19 2.54
C ASN A 35 17.58 -43.70 2.38
N PRO A 36 16.59 -42.85 2.02
CA PRO A 36 16.82 -41.42 1.95
C PRO A 36 17.15 -40.87 3.34
N GLY A 37 18.15 -39.98 3.41
CA GLY A 37 18.52 -39.31 4.66
C GLY A 37 17.62 -38.13 5.02
N PHE A 38 16.88 -37.59 4.04
CA PHE A 38 15.95 -36.48 4.21
C PHE A 38 14.80 -36.62 3.21
N MET A 39 13.59 -36.25 3.64
CA MET A 39 12.40 -36.23 2.81
C MET A 39 11.58 -35.00 3.19
N LYS A 40 11.16 -34.23 2.19
CA LYS A 40 10.23 -33.11 2.35
C LYS A 40 8.90 -33.50 1.74
N TYR A 41 7.83 -33.36 2.50
CA TYR A 41 6.47 -33.38 1.99
C TYR A 41 5.96 -31.93 1.95
N VAL A 42 5.29 -31.58 0.86
CA VAL A 42 4.61 -30.29 0.69
C VAL A 42 3.15 -30.59 0.44
N ILE A 43 2.28 -29.93 1.20
CA ILE A 43 0.84 -30.16 1.11
C ILE A 43 0.19 -28.91 0.54
N PHE A 44 -0.59 -29.11 -0.52
CA PHE A 44 -1.45 -28.09 -1.08
C PHE A 44 -2.85 -28.25 -0.50
N GLY A 45 -3.30 -27.23 0.24
CA GLY A 45 -4.60 -27.21 0.90
C GLY A 45 -4.55 -27.44 2.41
N SER A 46 -5.72 -27.45 3.05
CA SER A 46 -5.85 -27.45 4.51
C SER A 46 -5.68 -28.85 5.10
N SER A 47 -4.53 -29.11 5.72
CA SER A 47 -4.27 -30.35 6.46
C SER A 47 -3.24 -30.12 7.57
N ALA A 48 -3.17 -31.04 8.52
CA ALA A 48 -2.16 -31.05 9.57
C ALA A 48 -1.40 -32.38 9.55
N ILE A 49 -0.08 -32.32 9.75
CA ILE A 49 0.76 -33.50 9.94
C ILE A 49 0.93 -33.76 11.43
N ASN A 50 0.46 -34.93 11.87
CA ASN A 50 0.43 -35.28 13.29
C ASN A 50 1.72 -35.97 13.78
N GLU A 51 2.47 -36.60 12.88
CA GLU A 51 3.57 -37.51 13.27
C GLU A 51 4.95 -36.84 13.29
N PHE A 52 5.20 -35.90 12.38
CA PHE A 52 6.51 -35.28 12.19
C PHE A 52 6.43 -33.75 12.25
N ALA A 53 7.52 -33.12 12.71
CA ALA A 53 7.60 -31.67 12.83
C ALA A 53 7.44 -30.97 11.48
N THR A 54 6.70 -29.87 11.47
CA THR A 54 6.40 -29.06 10.28
C THR A 54 7.08 -27.69 10.29
N ASN A 55 7.96 -27.44 11.27
CA ASN A 55 8.71 -26.20 11.42
C ASN A 55 9.85 -26.12 10.37
N SER A 56 9.49 -26.03 9.10
CA SER A 56 10.39 -25.86 7.97
C SER A 56 9.71 -25.03 6.89
N GLY A 57 10.47 -24.32 6.06
CA GLY A 57 9.90 -23.55 4.95
C GLY A 57 8.98 -24.39 4.04
N THR A 58 8.03 -23.77 3.38
CA THR A 58 7.11 -24.37 2.41
C THR A 58 7.41 -23.97 0.96
N ILE A 59 8.29 -22.99 0.73
CA ILE A 59 8.83 -22.66 -0.60
C ILE A 59 9.66 -23.83 -1.13
N TYR A 60 9.49 -24.19 -2.41
CA TYR A 60 10.28 -25.21 -3.08
C TYR A 60 10.28 -25.01 -4.61
N GLY A 61 11.10 -25.79 -5.31
CA GLY A 61 11.11 -25.78 -6.78
C GLY A 61 11.56 -24.44 -7.36
N HIS A 62 10.83 -23.94 -8.36
CA HIS A 62 11.21 -22.74 -9.11
C HIS A 62 11.21 -21.46 -8.26
N ALA A 63 10.34 -21.36 -7.25
CA ALA A 63 10.33 -20.22 -6.34
C ALA A 63 11.60 -20.17 -5.48
N ASN A 64 12.22 -21.33 -5.21
CA ASN A 64 13.49 -21.41 -4.50
C ASN A 64 14.72 -21.23 -5.40
N ALA A 65 14.55 -20.88 -6.69
CA ALA A 65 15.66 -20.71 -7.63
C ALA A 65 16.45 -19.41 -7.34
N ALA A 66 17.76 -19.42 -7.58
CA ALA A 66 18.65 -18.29 -7.30
C ALA A 66 18.35 -17.03 -8.12
N GLY A 67 17.79 -17.19 -9.32
CA GLY A 67 17.42 -16.08 -10.21
C GLY A 67 15.92 -15.83 -10.30
N ALA A 68 15.12 -16.46 -9.45
CA ALA A 68 13.71 -16.12 -9.32
C ALA A 68 13.55 -15.03 -8.27
N GLU A 69 12.59 -14.15 -8.45
CA GLU A 69 12.06 -13.28 -7.40
C GLU A 69 10.82 -13.98 -6.84
N ALA A 70 10.90 -14.55 -5.64
CA ALA A 70 9.79 -15.27 -5.05
C ALA A 70 8.85 -14.28 -4.36
N THR A 71 7.56 -14.39 -4.70
CA THR A 71 6.53 -13.44 -4.28
C THR A 71 5.53 -14.09 -3.33
N GLY A 72 5.47 -13.59 -2.10
CA GLY A 72 4.38 -13.83 -1.16
C GLY A 72 3.13 -13.01 -1.51
N ALA A 73 2.04 -13.20 -0.76
CA ALA A 73 0.76 -12.51 -1.01
C ALA A 73 0.31 -11.70 0.20
N ALA A 74 -0.29 -10.54 -0.07
CA ALA A 74 -1.04 -9.76 0.90
C ALA A 74 -2.36 -9.33 0.26
N ASP A 75 -3.48 -9.56 0.95
CA ASP A 75 -4.78 -9.08 0.47
C ASP A 75 -4.72 -7.56 0.32
N TYR A 76 -5.12 -7.03 -0.83
CA TYR A 76 -4.99 -5.61 -1.10
C TYR A 76 -5.69 -4.74 -0.04
N VAL A 77 -6.82 -5.19 0.51
CA VAL A 77 -7.56 -4.47 1.58
C VAL A 77 -6.84 -4.49 2.93
N LYS A 78 -5.77 -5.27 3.07
CA LYS A 78 -4.93 -5.37 4.27
C LYS A 78 -3.57 -4.70 4.09
N THR A 79 -3.51 -3.71 3.22
CA THR A 79 -2.31 -2.90 2.95
C THR A 79 -2.50 -1.45 3.39
N PRO A 80 -1.42 -0.64 3.46
CA PRO A 80 -1.51 0.75 3.92
C PRO A 80 -2.46 1.63 3.12
N ALA A 81 -2.61 1.37 1.82
CA ALA A 81 -3.60 2.06 0.96
C ALA A 81 -5.05 1.89 1.44
N PHE A 82 -5.32 0.91 2.31
CA PHE A 82 -6.63 0.61 2.90
C PHE A 82 -6.61 0.73 4.44
N GLY A 83 -5.65 1.46 4.99
CA GLY A 83 -5.59 1.80 6.42
C GLY A 83 -5.01 0.71 7.32
N VAL A 84 -4.26 -0.25 6.77
CA VAL A 84 -3.61 -1.33 7.53
C VAL A 84 -2.08 -1.16 7.48
N ASP A 85 -1.48 -0.80 8.63
CA ASP A 85 -0.04 -0.60 8.81
C ASP A 85 0.42 -1.25 10.14
N PRO A 86 1.37 -2.22 10.12
CA PRO A 86 2.03 -2.78 8.94
C PRO A 86 1.08 -3.62 8.06
N PRO A 87 1.38 -3.81 6.77
CA PRO A 87 0.59 -4.68 5.90
C PRO A 87 0.55 -6.12 6.43
N GLU A 88 -0.58 -6.82 6.28
CA GLU A 88 -0.72 -8.19 6.77
C GLU A 88 -0.37 -9.24 5.70
N LEU A 89 0.51 -10.19 6.05
CA LEU A 89 0.85 -11.32 5.19
C LEU A 89 -0.28 -12.35 5.16
N GLU A 90 -0.59 -12.86 3.97
CA GLU A 90 -1.56 -13.94 3.82
C GLU A 90 -1.08 -15.22 4.49
N SER A 91 -1.95 -15.84 5.30
CA SER A 91 -1.59 -17.02 6.11
C SER A 91 -1.19 -18.26 5.29
N PHE A 92 -1.57 -18.30 4.01
CA PHE A 92 -1.20 -19.35 3.07
C PHE A 92 0.10 -19.04 2.31
N SER A 93 0.66 -17.83 2.45
CA SER A 93 1.91 -17.44 1.81
C SER A 93 3.01 -18.41 2.23
N SER A 94 3.78 -18.90 1.26
CA SER A 94 4.80 -19.90 1.54
C SER A 94 6.04 -19.25 2.13
N ALA A 95 6.51 -19.79 3.24
CA ALA A 95 7.71 -19.32 3.93
C ALA A 95 8.96 -20.08 3.46
N GLY A 96 10.12 -19.47 3.55
CA GLY A 96 11.41 -20.11 3.46
C GLY A 96 12.01 -20.47 4.83
N PRO A 97 13.31 -20.80 4.83
CA PRO A 97 14.05 -21.25 3.67
C PRO A 97 13.82 -22.76 3.45
N THR A 98 14.02 -23.22 2.21
CA THR A 98 14.17 -24.66 1.92
C THR A 98 15.58 -24.94 1.45
N PRO A 99 16.37 -25.76 2.18
CA PRO A 99 17.76 -26.01 1.82
C PRO A 99 17.87 -26.82 0.54
N ILE A 100 18.84 -26.44 -0.30
CA ILE A 100 19.22 -27.16 -1.51
C ILE A 100 20.43 -28.03 -1.15
N LEU A 101 20.27 -29.33 -1.37
CA LEU A 101 21.23 -30.36 -0.90
C LEU A 101 22.07 -30.96 -2.02
N PHE A 102 21.69 -30.72 -3.28
CA PHE A 102 22.31 -31.32 -4.46
C PHE A 102 22.53 -30.25 -5.52
N ASP A 103 23.62 -30.39 -6.28
CA ASP A 103 23.85 -29.59 -7.48
C ASP A 103 23.01 -30.08 -8.67
N VAL A 104 23.12 -29.37 -9.79
CA VAL A 104 22.40 -29.68 -11.05
C VAL A 104 22.79 -31.04 -11.67
N SER A 105 23.89 -31.65 -11.22
CA SER A 105 24.32 -32.99 -11.64
C SER A 105 23.84 -34.08 -10.67
N GLY A 106 23.10 -33.72 -9.62
CA GLY A 106 22.62 -34.63 -8.59
C GLY A 106 23.69 -35.01 -7.56
N VAL A 107 24.82 -34.29 -7.50
CA VAL A 107 25.87 -34.54 -6.51
C VAL A 107 25.54 -33.78 -5.23
N ARG A 108 25.63 -34.48 -4.08
CA ARG A 108 25.35 -33.87 -2.78
C ARG A 108 26.36 -32.78 -2.47
N LEU A 109 25.86 -31.60 -2.09
CA LEU A 109 26.69 -30.48 -1.66
C LEU A 109 27.35 -30.78 -0.31
N GLY A 110 28.59 -30.33 -0.14
CA GLY A 110 29.31 -30.42 1.14
C GLY A 110 28.66 -29.58 2.24
N THR A 111 28.05 -28.46 1.84
CA THR A 111 27.26 -27.56 2.69
C THR A 111 25.94 -27.31 1.95
N ALA A 112 24.81 -27.41 2.66
CA ALA A 112 23.52 -27.08 2.08
C ALA A 112 23.50 -25.61 1.64
N GLU A 113 23.00 -25.34 0.45
CA GLU A 113 22.75 -23.98 0.00
C GLU A 113 21.39 -23.53 0.54
N VAL A 114 21.37 -22.37 1.20
CA VAL A 114 20.18 -21.76 1.78
C VAL A 114 20.02 -20.40 1.11
N ARG A 115 18.81 -20.12 0.63
CA ARG A 115 18.44 -18.86 -0.02
C ARG A 115 17.36 -18.20 0.82
N ALA A 116 17.50 -16.90 1.04
CA ALA A 116 16.44 -16.08 1.64
C ALA A 116 15.29 -16.01 0.65
N LYS A 117 14.13 -16.50 1.05
CA LYS A 117 12.93 -16.64 0.22
C LYS A 117 11.70 -16.60 1.14
N PRO A 118 10.57 -15.99 0.74
CA PRO A 118 10.41 -15.16 -0.45
C PRO A 118 11.25 -13.88 -0.35
N GLU A 119 11.48 -13.19 -1.46
CA GLU A 119 12.14 -11.88 -1.41
C GLU A 119 11.13 -10.75 -1.18
N ILE A 120 9.93 -10.85 -1.73
CA ILE A 120 8.95 -9.77 -1.67
C ILE A 120 7.54 -10.31 -1.47
N VAL A 121 6.62 -9.44 -1.11
CA VAL A 121 5.18 -9.66 -1.09
C VAL A 121 4.52 -8.69 -2.05
N ALA A 122 3.48 -9.14 -2.75
CA ALA A 122 2.70 -8.28 -3.62
C ALA A 122 1.18 -8.48 -3.39
N PRO A 123 0.35 -7.51 -3.82
CA PRO A 123 -1.09 -7.58 -3.62
C PRO A 123 -1.74 -8.79 -4.29
N ASP A 124 -2.66 -9.45 -3.60
CA ASP A 124 -3.65 -10.35 -4.17
C ASP A 124 -5.07 -9.87 -3.87
N GLY A 125 -6.07 -10.69 -4.22
CA GLY A 125 -7.49 -10.35 -4.01
C GLY A 125 -8.04 -9.33 -5.02
N THR A 126 -7.26 -8.95 -6.03
CA THR A 126 -7.68 -7.95 -7.02
C THR A 126 -8.56 -8.55 -8.13
N ASN A 127 -9.18 -7.66 -8.90
CA ASN A 127 -10.09 -8.02 -9.98
C ASN A 127 -9.42 -8.70 -11.16
N THR A 128 -10.16 -9.60 -11.80
CA THR A 128 -9.82 -10.25 -13.06
C THR A 128 -11.08 -10.38 -13.92
N THR A 129 -10.93 -10.67 -15.21
CA THR A 129 -12.06 -10.69 -16.17
C THR A 129 -12.50 -12.09 -16.61
N PHE A 130 -11.83 -13.15 -16.16
CA PHE A 130 -11.96 -14.48 -16.78
C PHE A 130 -11.86 -15.71 -15.86
N PHE A 131 -11.46 -15.54 -14.60
CA PHE A 131 -11.51 -16.58 -13.56
C PHE A 131 -11.75 -15.94 -12.18
N GLY A 132 -11.72 -16.71 -11.10
CA GLY A 132 -11.83 -16.19 -9.73
C GLY A 132 -13.22 -16.39 -9.13
N SER A 133 -13.43 -15.80 -7.95
CA SER A 133 -14.70 -15.89 -7.23
C SER A 133 -15.39 -14.53 -7.29
N SER A 134 -16.61 -14.48 -7.83
CA SER A 134 -17.45 -13.29 -7.78
C SER A 134 -18.20 -13.23 -6.44
N ASP A 135 -18.16 -12.11 -5.73
CA ASP A 135 -19.11 -11.83 -4.65
C ASP A 135 -20.30 -11.01 -5.19
N ALA A 136 -21.15 -11.66 -5.97
CA ALA A 136 -22.35 -11.02 -6.53
C ALA A 136 -23.38 -10.57 -5.45
N SER A 137 -23.12 -10.85 -4.16
CA SER A 137 -24.08 -10.67 -3.05
C SER A 137 -23.61 -9.69 -1.97
N GLY A 138 -22.37 -9.17 -2.02
CA GLY A 138 -21.81 -8.30 -0.98
C GLY A 138 -21.62 -9.00 0.37
N GLY A 139 -21.28 -10.29 0.34
CA GLY A 139 -21.11 -11.17 1.51
C GLY A 139 -19.75 -11.06 2.22
N GLY A 140 -18.84 -10.21 1.75
CA GLY A 140 -17.74 -9.70 2.57
C GLY A 140 -16.34 -10.24 2.26
N CYS A 141 -16.06 -10.72 1.04
CA CYS A 141 -14.67 -10.94 0.61
C CYS A 141 -14.17 -9.95 -0.45
N CYS A 142 -15.05 -9.18 -1.12
CA CYS A 142 -14.63 -8.24 -2.16
C CYS A 142 -15.63 -7.12 -2.50
N GLU A 143 -15.14 -6.19 -3.31
CA GLU A 143 -15.81 -5.01 -3.87
C GLU A 143 -17.02 -5.34 -4.76
N GLN A 144 -18.03 -4.46 -4.77
CA GLN A 144 -19.32 -4.69 -5.44
C GLN A 144 -19.34 -4.15 -6.88
N ASP A 145 -18.28 -4.37 -7.65
CA ASP A 145 -18.13 -3.83 -9.01
C ASP A 145 -18.53 -4.82 -10.12
N GLY A 146 -18.77 -6.09 -9.75
CA GLY A 146 -19.21 -7.15 -10.65
C GLY A 146 -18.07 -7.88 -11.35
N PHE A 147 -16.80 -7.60 -11.03
CA PHE A 147 -15.66 -8.39 -11.46
C PHE A 147 -15.35 -9.51 -10.47
N PRO A 148 -14.89 -10.68 -10.92
CA PRO A 148 -14.39 -11.71 -10.02
C PRO A 148 -13.00 -11.35 -9.48
N ASN A 149 -12.75 -11.66 -8.21
CA ASN A 149 -11.44 -11.45 -7.57
C ASN A 149 -10.58 -12.72 -7.59
N PHE A 150 -9.26 -12.54 -7.67
CA PHE A 150 -8.28 -13.62 -7.67
C PHE A 150 -7.30 -13.51 -6.51
N PHE A 151 -7.26 -14.57 -5.71
CA PHE A 151 -6.45 -14.67 -4.51
C PHE A 151 -5.34 -15.71 -4.67
N GLY A 152 -4.31 -15.58 -3.87
CA GLY A 152 -3.14 -16.43 -3.81
C GLY A 152 -1.87 -15.74 -4.26
N THR A 153 -0.74 -16.36 -3.94
CA THR A 153 0.58 -15.97 -4.50
C THR A 153 0.60 -16.04 -6.03
N SER A 154 -0.28 -16.83 -6.64
CA SER A 154 -0.54 -16.84 -8.09
C SER A 154 -1.09 -15.52 -8.63
N ALA A 155 -1.80 -14.74 -7.81
CA ALA A 155 -2.31 -13.41 -8.13
C ALA A 155 -1.28 -12.33 -7.77
N ALA A 156 -0.53 -12.50 -6.67
CA ALA A 156 0.54 -11.59 -6.28
C ALA A 156 1.69 -11.56 -7.30
N ALA A 157 2.14 -12.72 -7.78
CA ALA A 157 3.25 -12.82 -8.74
C ALA A 157 3.07 -11.98 -10.03
N PRO A 158 1.91 -11.98 -10.72
CA PRO A 158 1.71 -11.10 -11.86
C PRO A 158 1.62 -9.61 -11.52
N HIS A 159 1.25 -9.20 -10.29
CA HIS A 159 1.34 -7.79 -9.88
C HIS A 159 2.81 -7.36 -9.73
N ALA A 160 3.64 -8.17 -9.07
CA ALA A 160 5.09 -7.92 -9.02
C ALA A 160 5.70 -7.90 -10.43
N ALA A 161 5.29 -8.81 -11.32
CA ALA A 161 5.75 -8.82 -12.71
C ALA A 161 5.29 -7.58 -13.50
N ALA A 162 4.08 -7.07 -13.25
CA ALA A 162 3.59 -5.84 -13.86
C ALA A 162 4.40 -4.63 -13.40
N LEU A 163 4.74 -4.55 -12.11
CA LEU A 163 5.65 -3.53 -11.59
C LEU A 163 7.03 -3.62 -12.25
N ALA A 164 7.60 -4.83 -12.40
CA ALA A 164 8.85 -5.01 -13.13
C ALA A 164 8.75 -4.53 -14.59
N ALA A 165 7.60 -4.71 -15.24
CA ALA A 165 7.36 -4.22 -16.59
C ALA A 165 7.30 -2.68 -16.65
N MET A 166 6.66 -2.02 -15.67
CA MET A 166 6.67 -0.56 -15.55
C MET A 166 8.09 -0.02 -15.33
N MET A 167 8.88 -0.70 -14.51
CA MET A 167 10.30 -0.37 -14.28
C MET A 167 11.15 -0.52 -15.55
N ILE A 168 10.87 -1.51 -16.40
CA ILE A 168 11.52 -1.66 -17.71
C ILE A 168 11.08 -0.59 -18.70
N ASP A 169 9.81 -0.16 -18.65
CA ASP A 169 9.32 0.94 -19.48
C ASP A 169 9.99 2.27 -19.11
N ALA A 170 10.15 2.51 -17.81
CA ALA A 170 10.84 3.69 -17.27
C ALA A 170 12.36 3.69 -17.57
N GLU A 171 13.04 2.55 -17.44
CA GLU A 171 14.47 2.39 -17.75
C GLU A 171 14.71 1.14 -18.63
N PRO A 172 14.69 1.27 -19.97
CA PRO A 172 14.78 0.13 -20.89
C PRO A 172 16.05 -0.72 -20.79
N LEU A 173 17.13 -0.21 -20.18
CA LEU A 173 18.38 -0.94 -19.98
C LEU A 173 18.52 -1.53 -18.57
N ILE A 174 17.49 -1.43 -17.73
CA ILE A 174 17.49 -1.98 -16.38
C ILE A 174 17.74 -3.49 -16.39
N THR A 175 18.63 -3.95 -15.52
CA THR A 175 18.90 -5.38 -15.34
C THR A 175 17.93 -6.01 -14.35
N PRO A 176 17.65 -7.33 -14.44
CA PRO A 176 16.82 -8.02 -13.44
C PRO A 176 17.29 -7.79 -11.99
N SER A 177 18.60 -7.79 -11.75
CA SER A 177 19.15 -7.51 -10.41
C SER A 177 18.83 -6.11 -9.92
N GLN A 178 18.80 -5.10 -10.80
CA GLN A 178 18.41 -3.74 -10.42
C GLN A 178 16.92 -3.64 -10.15
N ILE A 179 16.08 -4.37 -10.91
CA ILE A 179 14.65 -4.48 -10.63
C ILE A 179 14.43 -5.05 -9.22
N TYR A 180 15.04 -6.21 -8.93
CA TYR A 180 14.88 -6.89 -7.65
C TYR A 180 15.38 -6.01 -6.50
N SER A 181 16.61 -5.50 -6.59
CA SER A 181 17.15 -4.63 -5.54
C SER A 181 16.30 -3.38 -5.29
N LYS A 182 15.64 -2.83 -6.31
CA LYS A 182 14.74 -1.69 -6.11
C LYS A 182 13.43 -2.09 -5.43
N MET A 183 12.76 -3.13 -5.93
CA MET A 183 11.55 -3.68 -5.29
C MET A 183 11.79 -4.07 -3.83
N GLU A 184 12.92 -4.72 -3.55
CA GLU A 184 13.35 -5.11 -2.21
C GLU A 184 13.64 -3.88 -1.33
N SER A 185 14.38 -2.89 -1.84
CA SER A 185 14.81 -1.72 -1.04
C SER A 185 13.69 -0.73 -0.71
N THR A 186 12.61 -0.72 -1.49
CA THR A 186 11.47 0.17 -1.30
C THR A 186 10.28 -0.52 -0.65
N ALA A 187 10.34 -1.83 -0.42
CA ALA A 187 9.26 -2.58 0.19
C ALA A 187 8.96 -2.11 1.62
N ILE A 188 7.67 -2.14 1.99
CA ILE A 188 7.22 -1.91 3.36
C ILE A 188 7.37 -3.20 4.15
N ASP A 189 8.18 -3.17 5.20
CA ASP A 189 8.36 -4.27 6.14
C ASP A 189 7.01 -4.67 6.79
N MET A 190 6.75 -5.99 6.83
CA MET A 190 5.45 -6.53 7.29
C MET A 190 5.51 -7.12 8.70
N GLY A 191 6.63 -6.92 9.41
CA GLY A 191 6.84 -7.54 10.72
C GLY A 191 7.94 -6.88 11.54
N VAL A 192 8.99 -7.64 11.83
CA VAL A 192 10.13 -7.14 12.58
C VAL A 192 11.09 -6.49 11.57
N PRO A 193 11.55 -5.25 11.80
CA PRO A 193 12.39 -4.54 10.85
C PRO A 193 13.58 -5.38 10.33
N GLY A 194 13.60 -5.58 9.02
CA GLY A 194 14.61 -6.30 8.26
C GLY A 194 14.06 -7.56 7.59
N PRO A 195 14.78 -8.10 6.59
CA PRO A 195 14.27 -9.24 5.83
C PRO A 195 14.06 -10.49 6.68
N ASP A 196 12.93 -11.16 6.46
CA ASP A 196 12.56 -12.39 7.16
C ASP A 196 12.21 -13.55 6.18
N ASP A 197 12.02 -14.75 6.72
CA ASP A 197 11.76 -15.95 5.93
C ASP A 197 10.27 -16.12 5.54
N ASP A 198 9.37 -15.26 5.99
CA ASP A 198 7.92 -15.30 5.72
C ASP A 198 7.51 -14.26 4.66
N SER A 199 7.91 -13.00 4.84
CA SER A 199 7.56 -11.84 4.03
C SER A 199 8.73 -11.30 3.19
N GLY A 200 9.96 -11.80 3.40
CA GLY A 200 11.14 -11.28 2.71
C GLY A 200 11.42 -9.84 3.14
N PHE A 201 11.64 -8.96 2.17
CA PHE A 201 11.77 -7.51 2.36
C PHE A 201 10.42 -6.81 2.59
N GLY A 202 9.29 -7.51 2.39
CA GLY A 202 7.95 -6.99 2.65
C GLY A 202 7.15 -6.63 1.39
N LEU A 203 6.13 -5.78 1.56
CA LEU A 203 5.17 -5.42 0.51
C LEU A 203 5.78 -4.44 -0.50
N VAL A 204 5.87 -4.83 -1.78
CA VAL A 204 6.40 -3.97 -2.85
C VAL A 204 5.66 -2.64 -2.96
N GLN A 205 6.43 -1.57 -3.18
CA GLN A 205 5.95 -0.21 -3.32
C GLN A 205 6.21 0.30 -4.73
N GLY A 206 5.15 0.35 -5.55
CA GLY A 206 5.26 0.53 -6.99
C GLY A 206 5.82 1.89 -7.41
N GLU A 207 5.24 2.96 -6.87
CA GLU A 207 5.67 4.34 -7.15
C GLU A 207 7.13 4.53 -6.74
N GLN A 208 7.46 4.19 -5.49
CA GLN A 208 8.80 4.31 -4.93
C GLN A 208 9.84 3.49 -5.70
N ALA A 209 9.46 2.29 -6.17
CA ALA A 209 10.35 1.44 -6.96
C ALA A 209 10.64 2.05 -8.35
N VAL A 210 9.64 2.66 -9.01
CA VAL A 210 9.80 3.30 -10.32
C VAL A 210 10.51 4.65 -10.21
N ASP A 211 10.09 5.50 -9.27
CA ASP A 211 10.70 6.80 -9.00
C ASP A 211 12.19 6.64 -8.67
N GLY A 212 12.50 5.67 -7.80
CA GLY A 212 13.86 5.34 -7.43
C GLY A 212 14.75 4.90 -8.60
N LEU A 213 14.20 4.54 -9.76
CA LEU A 213 14.95 4.22 -10.99
C LEU A 213 15.25 5.45 -11.83
N ILE A 214 14.28 6.33 -11.98
CA ILE A 214 14.45 7.59 -12.73
C ILE A 214 15.21 8.64 -11.93
N GLY A 215 15.68 8.28 -10.73
CA GLY A 215 16.50 9.11 -9.87
C GLY A 215 15.68 10.13 -9.11
N LEU A 216 14.39 9.87 -8.94
CA LEU A 216 13.50 10.60 -8.06
C LEU A 216 13.39 9.83 -6.75
N ASP A 217 13.88 10.44 -5.68
CA ASP A 217 13.83 9.82 -4.37
C ASP A 217 13.60 10.92 -3.36
N LEU A 218 12.41 10.94 -2.76
CA LEU A 218 12.01 11.95 -1.80
C LEU A 218 12.14 11.35 -0.39
N ASN A 219 13.15 11.80 0.33
CA ASN A 219 13.31 11.45 1.73
C ASN A 219 12.55 12.44 2.59
N VAL A 220 11.52 11.94 3.28
CA VAL A 220 10.67 12.72 4.20
C VAL A 220 11.10 12.39 5.63
N GLY A 221 11.47 13.40 6.41
CA GLY A 221 11.94 13.22 7.80
C GLY A 221 10.89 12.70 8.80
N VAL A 222 9.63 12.59 8.38
CA VAL A 222 8.47 12.08 9.12
C VAL A 222 7.63 11.23 8.13
N LEU A 223 6.89 10.23 8.62
CA LEU A 223 6.12 9.26 7.80
C LEU A 223 5.35 9.92 6.63
N THR A 224 5.34 9.19 5.50
CA THR A 224 5.00 9.65 4.14
C THR A 224 3.55 10.09 3.93
N THR A 225 2.65 9.77 4.86
CA THR A 225 1.25 10.21 4.83
C THR A 225 0.92 10.99 6.11
N LEU A 226 0.40 12.20 5.96
CA LEU A 226 -0.08 13.02 7.08
C LEU A 226 -1.60 12.93 7.18
N SER A 227 -2.09 12.21 8.18
CA SER A 227 -3.52 12.17 8.50
C SER A 227 -3.92 13.38 9.34
N MET A 228 -4.90 14.15 8.87
CA MET A 228 -5.32 15.41 9.49
C MET A 228 -6.81 15.42 9.81
N GLU A 229 -7.18 16.12 10.88
CA GLU A 229 -8.58 16.39 11.24
C GLU A 229 -8.78 17.89 11.44
N SER A 230 -9.58 18.54 10.59
CA SER A 230 -9.88 19.97 10.66
C SER A 230 -11.34 20.26 10.97
N LYS A 231 -11.57 21.23 11.85
CA LYS A 231 -12.87 21.86 12.03
C LYS A 231 -13.01 23.09 11.12
N PRO A 232 -14.23 23.45 10.69
CA PRO A 232 -14.44 24.70 9.98
C PRO A 232 -13.89 25.89 10.77
N GLY A 233 -13.20 26.80 10.07
CA GLY A 233 -12.60 28.02 10.61
C GLY A 233 -11.45 27.86 11.60
N GLN A 234 -11.01 26.63 11.91
CA GLN A 234 -9.81 26.37 12.69
C GLN A 234 -8.66 26.04 11.73
N PRO A 235 -7.70 26.96 11.50
CA PRO A 235 -6.55 26.64 10.68
C PRO A 235 -5.68 25.59 11.38
N ILE A 236 -5.14 24.66 10.60
CA ILE A 236 -4.18 23.66 11.08
C ILE A 236 -2.87 23.86 10.36
N ALA A 237 -1.81 23.97 11.16
CA ALA A 237 -0.44 23.94 10.70
C ALA A 237 0.23 22.73 11.39
N PRO A 238 0.55 21.65 10.67
CA PRO A 238 1.38 20.58 11.22
C PRO A 238 2.80 21.11 11.48
N GLU A 239 3.62 20.32 12.17
CA GLU A 239 5.04 20.63 12.29
C GLU A 239 5.69 20.69 10.90
N PRO A 240 6.66 21.60 10.67
CA PRO A 240 7.37 21.66 9.40
C PRO A 240 7.96 20.31 9.02
N VAL A 241 7.71 19.90 7.78
CA VAL A 241 8.23 18.65 7.23
C VAL A 241 9.47 18.96 6.42
N GLN A 242 10.58 18.31 6.79
CA GLN A 242 11.80 18.42 6.01
C GLN A 242 11.77 17.39 4.87
N LEU A 243 11.92 17.90 3.65
CA LEU A 243 11.92 17.14 2.41
C LEU A 243 13.29 17.24 1.77
N THR A 244 13.88 16.11 1.42
CA THR A 244 15.13 16.09 0.66
C THR A 244 14.96 15.24 -0.58
N ASN A 245 15.30 15.80 -1.75
CA ASN A 245 15.45 14.99 -2.95
C ASN A 245 16.80 14.24 -2.84
N SER A 246 16.77 13.01 -2.32
CA SER A 246 17.93 12.10 -2.30
C SER A 246 18.20 11.47 -3.66
N GLY A 247 17.35 11.75 -4.63
CA GLY A 247 17.44 11.32 -6.01
C GLY A 247 18.62 11.95 -6.76
N GLY A 248 19.02 11.31 -7.86
CA GLY A 248 20.11 11.73 -8.72
C GLY A 248 19.73 12.75 -9.80
N VAL A 249 18.46 13.14 -9.88
CA VAL A 249 17.95 14.12 -10.84
C VAL A 249 17.06 15.15 -10.16
N ASP A 250 16.92 16.32 -10.78
CA ASP A 250 15.97 17.34 -10.35
C ASP A 250 14.54 16.81 -10.55
N GLY A 251 13.63 17.18 -9.65
CA GLY A 251 12.22 16.78 -9.71
C GLY A 251 11.28 17.96 -9.46
N HIS A 252 9.98 17.70 -9.54
CA HIS A 252 8.89 18.60 -9.17
C HIS A 252 8.17 18.03 -7.96
N LEU A 253 8.02 18.86 -6.94
CA LEU A 253 7.34 18.54 -5.70
C LEU A 253 5.84 18.83 -5.86
N ALA A 254 5.02 17.86 -5.50
CA ALA A 254 3.57 17.98 -5.48
C ALA A 254 2.98 17.47 -4.15
N ILE A 255 1.80 17.99 -3.83
CA ILE A 255 0.97 17.53 -2.71
C ILE A 255 -0.27 16.86 -3.30
N ARG A 256 -0.58 15.65 -2.82
CA ARG A 256 -1.86 14.98 -3.10
C ARG A 256 -2.68 14.93 -1.81
N ILE A 257 -3.96 15.29 -1.90
CA ILE A 257 -4.93 15.23 -0.81
C ILE A 257 -5.99 14.20 -1.16
N TYR A 258 -6.30 13.30 -0.24
CA TYR A 258 -7.25 12.20 -0.46
C TYR A 258 -7.92 11.76 0.84
N ASN A 259 -8.83 10.79 0.78
CA ASN A 259 -9.60 10.30 1.94
C ASN A 259 -10.38 11.42 2.67
N VAL A 260 -10.87 12.39 1.91
CA VAL A 260 -11.62 13.53 2.42
C VAL A 260 -12.99 13.04 2.89
N THR A 261 -13.17 12.97 4.20
CA THR A 261 -14.41 12.49 4.81
C THR A 261 -14.97 13.51 5.80
N GLU A 262 -16.29 13.67 5.78
CA GLU A 262 -17.01 14.51 6.73
C GLU A 262 -17.65 13.62 7.80
N SER A 263 -17.35 13.90 9.07
CA SER A 263 -18.06 13.31 10.19
C SER A 263 -18.86 14.39 10.91
N GLY A 264 -20.12 14.08 11.22
CA GLY A 264 -20.95 14.92 12.09
C GLY A 264 -20.33 14.94 13.48
N GLY A 265 -19.68 16.04 13.84
CA GLY A 265 -18.85 16.08 15.02
C GLY A 265 -19.58 16.64 16.23
N ILE A 266 -18.90 16.60 17.37
CA ILE A 266 -19.47 16.92 18.67
C ILE A 266 -19.02 18.33 19.06
N PHE A 267 -19.98 19.21 19.37
CA PHE A 267 -19.68 20.52 19.94
C PHE A 267 -18.94 20.37 21.28
N SER A 268 -17.88 21.13 21.48
CA SER A 268 -17.39 21.45 22.82
C SER A 268 -18.35 22.41 23.53
N GLU A 269 -18.25 22.46 24.86
CA GLU A 269 -19.01 23.40 25.68
C GLU A 269 -18.76 24.86 25.26
N ALA A 270 -17.51 25.18 24.93
CA ALA A 270 -17.10 26.52 24.49
C ALA A 270 -17.71 26.89 23.13
N GLU A 271 -17.68 25.96 22.16
CA GLU A 271 -18.28 26.15 20.83
C GLU A 271 -19.79 26.30 20.91
N CYS A 272 -20.46 25.47 21.71
CA CYS A 272 -21.91 25.57 21.88
C CYS A 272 -22.32 26.90 22.51
N THR A 273 -21.59 27.34 23.54
CA THR A 273 -21.90 28.57 24.26
C THR A 273 -21.64 29.82 23.41
N SER A 274 -20.55 29.83 22.62
CA SER A 274 -20.22 30.97 21.76
C SER A 274 -21.25 31.22 20.65
N GLN A 275 -21.97 30.17 20.25
CA GLN A 275 -23.05 30.21 19.27
C GLN A 275 -24.43 30.54 19.89
N GLY A 276 -24.49 30.81 21.19
CA GLY A 276 -25.73 31.09 21.91
C GLY A 276 -26.57 29.85 22.21
N GLY A 277 -26.00 28.65 22.02
CA GLY A 277 -26.59 27.39 22.42
C GLY A 277 -26.38 27.08 23.90
N ALA A 278 -27.22 26.21 24.44
CA ALA A 278 -27.08 25.65 25.78
C ALA A 278 -26.42 24.27 25.68
N TYR A 279 -25.21 24.16 26.22
CA TYR A 279 -24.47 22.91 26.26
C TYR A 279 -25.05 21.97 27.32
N ALA A 280 -25.38 20.76 26.90
CA ALA A 280 -25.86 19.68 27.76
C ALA A 280 -24.79 18.56 27.80
N PRO A 281 -24.08 18.39 28.93
CA PRO A 281 -23.09 17.31 29.06
C PRO A 281 -23.79 15.93 29.02
N GLY A 282 -23.23 14.98 28.26
CA GLY A 282 -23.80 13.65 28.03
C GLY A 282 -22.89 12.76 27.16
N SER A 283 -23.38 11.59 26.72
CA SER A 283 -22.68 10.70 25.78
C SER A 283 -23.63 10.23 24.67
N PRO A 284 -23.62 10.89 23.48
CA PRO A 284 -22.83 12.08 23.15
C PRO A 284 -23.38 13.34 23.82
N PRO A 285 -22.54 14.36 24.10
CA PRO A 285 -23.02 15.65 24.59
C PRO A 285 -23.79 16.38 23.49
N ALA A 286 -24.71 17.26 23.88
CA ALA A 286 -25.63 17.92 22.96
C ALA A 286 -25.58 19.44 23.11
N CYS A 287 -25.62 20.16 21.99
CA CYS A 287 -25.85 21.60 21.97
C CYS A 287 -27.30 21.89 21.56
N THR A 288 -28.03 22.65 22.36
CA THR A 288 -29.47 22.92 22.13
C THR A 288 -29.79 24.40 22.05
N GLY A 289 -30.88 24.78 21.38
CA GLY A 289 -31.33 26.18 21.32
C GLY A 289 -30.72 27.04 20.20
N LEU A 290 -29.94 26.43 19.29
CA LEU A 290 -29.51 27.09 18.06
C LEU A 290 -30.69 27.22 17.09
N VAL A 291 -30.84 28.38 16.44
CA VAL A 291 -32.03 28.74 15.64
C VAL A 291 -32.00 28.14 14.22
N THR A 292 -30.85 27.60 13.80
CA THR A 292 -30.68 27.02 12.46
C THR A 292 -29.94 25.68 12.58
N PRO A 293 -30.63 24.54 12.63
CA PRO A 293 -30.08 23.32 12.10
C PRO A 293 -30.05 23.50 10.57
N ASP A 294 -28.93 23.98 10.02
CA ASP A 294 -28.82 24.07 8.57
C ASP A 294 -28.68 22.65 7.99
N GLN A 295 -29.47 22.39 6.95
CA GLN A 295 -29.53 21.14 6.19
C GLN A 295 -28.83 21.30 4.83
N ASN A 296 -28.02 22.35 4.63
CA ASN A 296 -27.33 22.63 3.37
C ASN A 296 -25.84 22.96 3.56
N ASP A 297 -24.96 21.98 3.29
CA ASP A 297 -23.49 22.09 3.29
C ASP A 297 -22.89 22.73 2.02
N LEU A 298 -23.66 23.51 1.27
CA LEU A 298 -23.34 23.80 -0.14
C LEU A 298 -22.34 24.96 -0.36
N GLY A 299 -21.42 25.20 0.57
CA GLY A 299 -20.39 26.23 0.41
C GLY A 299 -19.23 26.13 1.41
N ARG A 300 -18.54 24.98 1.43
CA ARG A 300 -17.27 24.78 2.15
C ARG A 300 -16.12 24.84 1.15
N PHE A 301 -15.16 25.74 1.35
CA PHE A 301 -13.92 25.76 0.58
C PHE A 301 -12.78 25.17 1.41
N PHE A 302 -12.02 24.28 0.82
CA PHE A 302 -10.75 23.80 1.33
C PHE A 302 -9.65 24.74 0.86
N GLU A 303 -8.96 25.38 1.80
CA GLU A 303 -7.83 26.27 1.56
C GLU A 303 -6.53 25.58 1.96
N LEU A 304 -5.58 25.53 1.02
CA LEU A 304 -4.21 25.09 1.22
C LEU A 304 -3.27 26.28 1.04
N GLY A 305 -2.47 26.58 2.06
CA GLY A 305 -1.33 27.48 1.99
C GLY A 305 -0.03 26.74 2.23
N VAL A 306 1.05 27.26 1.66
CA VAL A 306 2.42 26.83 1.97
C VAL A 306 3.22 28.04 2.39
N GLU A 307 3.99 27.90 3.46
CA GLU A 307 4.93 28.91 3.90
C GLU A 307 6.36 28.49 3.55
N GLU A 308 6.78 28.80 2.32
CA GLU A 308 8.19 28.78 1.95
C GLU A 308 8.75 30.19 2.18
N SER A 309 9.10 30.51 3.44
CA SER A 309 9.60 31.84 3.86
C SER A 309 8.67 33.06 3.62
N SER A 310 7.53 32.86 2.96
CA SER A 310 6.37 33.75 2.88
C SER A 310 5.12 32.91 2.62
N THR A 311 4.01 33.23 3.30
CA THR A 311 2.73 32.53 3.16
C THR A 311 2.11 32.82 1.78
N GLU A 312 2.07 31.83 0.89
CA GLU A 312 1.31 31.88 -0.36
C GLU A 312 0.14 30.88 -0.31
N LEU A 313 -1.07 31.36 -0.63
CA LEU A 313 -2.23 30.48 -0.83
C LEU A 313 -2.03 29.72 -2.13
N LEU A 314 -2.04 28.39 -2.06
CA LEU A 314 -1.81 27.53 -3.21
C LEU A 314 -3.11 27.10 -3.89
N ALA A 315 -4.14 26.78 -3.11
CA ALA A 315 -5.42 26.30 -3.65
C ALA A 315 -6.59 26.71 -2.75
N SER A 316 -7.71 27.05 -3.39
CA SER A 316 -9.03 27.17 -2.75
C SER A 316 -10.02 26.43 -3.63
N VAL A 317 -10.52 25.28 -3.14
CA VAL A 317 -11.43 24.42 -3.91
C VAL A 317 -12.68 24.11 -3.11
N PRO A 318 -13.85 23.88 -3.75
CA PRO A 318 -14.99 23.34 -3.04
C PRO A 318 -14.62 22.01 -2.35
N LEU A 319 -15.08 21.78 -1.13
CA LEU A 319 -14.70 20.61 -0.34
C LEU A 319 -15.02 19.28 -1.06
N GLY A 320 -16.15 19.19 -1.76
CA GLY A 320 -16.49 18.02 -2.57
C GLY A 320 -15.62 17.81 -3.82
N ALA A 321 -14.68 18.71 -4.09
CA ALA A 321 -13.66 18.62 -5.14
C ALA A 321 -12.24 18.54 -4.55
N ALA A 322 -12.10 18.37 -3.22
CA ALA A 322 -10.81 18.21 -2.56
C ALA A 322 -10.31 16.76 -2.56
N GLU A 323 -11.18 15.78 -2.83
CA GLU A 323 -10.79 14.38 -3.01
C GLU A 323 -9.88 14.25 -4.24
N ASP A 324 -8.73 13.60 -4.05
CA ASP A 324 -7.66 13.46 -5.04
C ASP A 324 -7.16 14.82 -5.59
N LEU A 325 -7.20 15.88 -4.77
CA LEU A 325 -6.66 17.17 -5.16
C LEU A 325 -5.14 17.15 -5.21
N CYS A 326 -4.60 17.49 -6.37
CA CYS A 326 -3.17 17.58 -6.66
C CYS A 326 -2.72 19.04 -6.80
N VAL A 327 -1.68 19.44 -6.06
CA VAL A 327 -1.14 20.81 -6.07
C VAL A 327 0.37 20.81 -6.29
N GLU A 328 0.80 21.50 -7.34
CA GLU A 328 2.21 21.62 -7.75
C GLU A 328 2.92 22.74 -6.98
N LEU A 329 3.99 22.38 -6.25
CA LEU A 329 4.79 23.32 -5.47
C LEU A 329 6.00 23.87 -6.24
N GLY A 330 6.47 23.16 -7.26
CA GLY A 330 7.61 23.57 -8.09
C GLY A 330 8.80 22.64 -8.02
N GLY A 331 9.94 23.08 -8.55
CA GLY A 331 11.13 22.24 -8.68
C GLY A 331 11.88 22.04 -7.37
N LEU A 332 12.34 20.81 -7.12
CA LEU A 332 13.27 20.44 -6.04
C LEU A 332 14.49 19.74 -6.66
N GLY A 333 15.63 20.40 -6.63
CA GLY A 333 16.88 19.92 -7.24
C GLY A 333 17.45 18.68 -6.56
N SER A 334 18.27 17.91 -7.29
CA SER A 334 18.96 16.75 -6.72
C SER A 334 19.85 17.16 -5.53
N GLY A 335 19.66 16.51 -4.39
CA GLY A 335 20.34 16.80 -3.13
C GLY A 335 19.87 18.06 -2.41
N GLU A 336 18.83 18.73 -2.92
CA GLU A 336 18.22 19.89 -2.29
C GLU A 336 17.31 19.47 -1.12
N THR A 337 17.28 20.30 -0.07
CA THR A 337 16.42 20.13 1.11
C THR A 337 15.51 21.35 1.24
N LEU A 338 14.23 21.09 1.45
CA LEU A 338 13.17 22.08 1.66
C LEU A 338 12.48 21.81 3.01
N ASP A 339 12.29 22.85 3.83
CA ASP A 339 11.42 22.79 5.00
C ASP A 339 10.03 23.30 4.59
N LEU A 340 9.04 22.43 4.62
CA LEU A 340 7.69 22.69 4.14
C LEU A 340 6.72 22.82 5.32
N LEU A 341 6.10 23.99 5.49
CA LEU A 341 4.97 24.19 6.40
C LEU A 341 3.68 24.27 5.60
N LEU A 342 2.81 23.29 5.81
CA LEU A 342 1.48 23.24 5.20
C LEU A 342 0.47 23.96 6.10
N LEU A 343 -0.43 24.74 5.53
CA LEU A 343 -1.48 25.45 6.26
C LEU A 343 -2.81 25.06 5.65
N PHE A 344 -3.70 24.51 6.46
CA PHE A 344 -5.01 24.06 6.02
C PHE A 344 -6.10 24.84 6.72
N ARG A 345 -7.13 25.24 5.98
CA ARG A 345 -8.32 25.87 6.53
C ARG A 345 -9.55 25.44 5.76
N ILE A 346 -10.61 25.10 6.48
CA ILE A 346 -11.94 24.93 5.91
C ILE A 346 -12.69 26.25 6.09
N ASP A 347 -12.91 26.99 5.00
CA ASP A 347 -13.67 28.24 5.03
C ASP A 347 -15.15 27.98 4.75
N GLU A 348 -16.01 28.62 5.54
CA GLU A 348 -17.46 28.55 5.40
C GLU A 348 -17.96 29.77 4.63
N ALA A 349 -18.93 29.58 3.74
CA ALA A 349 -19.66 30.71 3.17
C ALA A 349 -20.26 31.59 4.29
N ALA A 350 -20.18 32.91 4.11
CA ALA A 350 -20.75 33.88 5.05
C ALA A 350 -22.20 33.50 5.39
N ASP A 351 -22.50 33.41 6.69
CA ASP A 351 -23.77 33.02 7.32
C ASP A 351 -24.01 31.52 7.58
N ASN A 352 -23.09 30.62 7.22
CA ASN A 352 -23.15 29.19 7.57
C ASN A 352 -22.25 28.83 8.76
N ARG A 353 -22.50 29.38 9.95
CA ARG A 353 -21.57 29.30 11.09
C ARG A 353 -21.55 27.93 11.80
N TYR A 354 -20.39 27.26 11.73
CA TYR A 354 -19.83 26.26 12.65
C TYR A 354 -20.81 25.26 13.26
N GLN A 355 -21.19 24.22 12.53
CA GLN A 355 -21.72 23.00 13.14
C GLN A 355 -20.54 22.07 13.44
N GLY A 356 -20.57 21.34 14.56
CA GLY A 356 -19.41 20.64 15.14
C GLY A 356 -18.69 19.59 14.29
N ASP A 357 -18.97 19.53 12.99
CA ASP A 357 -18.40 18.68 11.96
C ASP A 357 -16.87 18.73 11.94
N MET A 358 -16.29 17.57 11.66
CA MET A 358 -14.87 17.43 11.41
C MET A 358 -14.66 16.89 10.01
N VAL A 359 -13.72 17.49 9.31
CA VAL A 359 -13.21 17.01 8.04
C VAL A 359 -11.92 16.26 8.32
N HIS A 360 -11.88 14.99 7.95
CA HIS A 360 -10.66 14.20 7.92
C HIS A 360 -10.13 14.14 6.49
N PHE A 361 -8.81 14.19 6.33
CA PHE A 361 -8.13 14.04 5.05
C PHE A 361 -6.69 13.58 5.26
N ASP A 362 -6.17 12.86 4.28
CA ASP A 362 -4.78 12.41 4.22
C ASP A 362 -4.01 13.22 3.17
N ILE A 363 -2.70 13.31 3.37
CA ILE A 363 -1.79 14.03 2.47
C ILE A 363 -0.59 13.16 2.15
N ASP A 364 -0.30 13.03 0.86
CA ASP A 364 0.97 12.51 0.36
C ASP A 364 1.84 13.62 -0.22
N LEU A 365 3.15 13.51 0.01
CA LEU A 365 4.18 14.37 -0.56
C LEU A 365 4.92 13.60 -1.65
N LEU A 366 4.89 14.12 -2.88
CA LEU A 366 5.32 13.40 -4.08
C LEU A 366 6.41 14.17 -4.82
N LEU A 367 7.37 13.44 -5.41
CA LEU A 367 8.40 14.01 -6.28
C LEU A 367 8.34 13.32 -7.64
N HIS A 368 8.06 14.08 -8.71
CA HIS A 368 7.89 13.55 -10.08
C HIS A 368 8.69 14.35 -11.12
N GLN A 369 8.80 13.87 -12.37
CA GLN A 369 9.42 14.63 -13.47
C GLN A 369 8.42 15.61 -14.10
N PRO A 370 8.88 16.76 -14.65
CA PRO A 370 7.99 17.66 -15.38
C PRO A 370 7.54 17.04 -16.71
N ASN A 371 6.25 16.70 -16.81
CA ASN A 371 5.57 16.07 -17.97
C ASN A 371 5.94 14.59 -18.21
N ASP A 372 5.58 13.70 -17.27
CA ASP A 372 5.60 12.26 -17.52
C ASP A 372 4.57 11.90 -18.63
N PRO A 373 4.97 11.27 -19.76
CA PRO A 373 4.08 10.93 -20.87
C PRO A 373 3.11 9.76 -20.62
N ALA A 374 3.00 9.23 -19.39
CA ALA A 374 1.99 8.20 -19.05
C ALA A 374 0.52 8.71 -19.07
N GLU A 375 0.29 10.00 -19.34
CA GLU A 375 -1.05 10.59 -19.43
C GLU A 375 -1.78 10.23 -20.73
N HIS A 376 -2.64 9.20 -20.69
CA HIS A 376 -3.91 9.19 -21.41
C HIS A 376 -4.87 8.15 -20.80
N SER A 377 -5.27 8.35 -19.54
CA SER A 377 -6.42 7.65 -18.95
C SER A 377 -7.47 8.65 -18.48
N SER A 378 -8.71 8.48 -18.96
CA SER A 378 -9.87 9.31 -18.61
C SER A 378 -10.57 8.85 -17.33
N THR A 379 -9.82 8.43 -16.32
CA THR A 379 -10.33 8.00 -15.01
C THR A 379 -9.61 8.74 -13.87
N PRO A 380 -10.31 9.20 -12.81
CA PRO A 380 -9.67 9.81 -11.65
C PRO A 380 -8.72 8.80 -10.99
N GLY A 381 -7.47 9.21 -10.74
CA GLY A 381 -6.43 8.37 -10.13
C GLY A 381 -5.22 8.10 -11.03
N GLU A 382 -4.51 9.15 -11.44
CA GLU A 382 -3.11 9.13 -11.90
C GLU A 382 -2.42 10.36 -11.28
N ALA A 383 -1.37 10.15 -10.47
CA ALA A 383 -0.99 10.93 -9.28
C ALA A 383 -0.52 12.40 -9.44
N CYS A 384 -0.73 13.05 -10.59
CA CYS A 384 -0.97 14.49 -10.79
C CYS A 384 -1.09 14.76 -12.30
N GLY A 385 -1.87 13.94 -13.01
CA GLY A 385 -1.99 13.99 -14.47
C GLY A 385 -3.06 14.97 -14.98
N GLY A 386 -2.67 15.98 -15.76
CA GLY A 386 -3.52 16.83 -16.59
C GLY A 386 -4.45 17.86 -15.93
N GLY A 387 -4.61 17.84 -14.59
CA GLY A 387 -5.54 18.70 -13.84
C GLY A 387 -4.93 19.60 -12.76
N ALA A 388 -3.60 19.64 -12.62
CA ALA A 388 -2.93 20.32 -11.52
C ALA A 388 -3.15 21.84 -11.50
N LEU A 389 -3.45 22.39 -10.32
CA LEU A 389 -3.43 23.83 -10.09
C LEU A 389 -1.97 24.29 -9.95
N SER A 390 -1.52 25.18 -10.84
CA SER A 390 -0.18 25.76 -10.81
C SER A 390 -0.16 27.11 -10.08
N LEU A 391 0.90 27.34 -9.29
CA LEU A 391 1.25 28.57 -8.56
C LEU A 391 1.04 29.87 -9.36
N ASN A 392 1.22 29.85 -10.68
CA ASN A 392 1.20 31.07 -11.50
C ASN A 392 -0.20 31.63 -11.81
N ASN A 393 -1.29 30.96 -11.39
CA ASN A 393 -2.66 31.28 -11.84
C ASN A 393 -3.64 31.77 -10.76
N LEU A 394 -3.22 32.03 -9.52
CA LEU A 394 -4.16 32.29 -8.42
C LEU A 394 -3.88 33.61 -7.70
N GLY A 395 -4.96 34.36 -7.41
CA GLY A 395 -4.92 35.70 -6.85
C GLY A 395 -4.52 35.72 -5.37
N THR A 396 -3.82 36.78 -4.97
CA THR A 396 -3.34 36.99 -3.60
C THR A 396 -4.49 37.17 -2.60
N LEU A 397 -4.51 36.38 -1.52
CA LEU A 397 -5.29 36.68 -0.32
C LEU A 397 -4.50 37.56 0.67
N PRO A 398 -5.18 38.27 1.58
CA PRO A 398 -4.51 38.95 2.69
C PRO A 398 -3.79 37.96 3.63
N PRO A 399 -2.73 38.39 4.35
CA PRO A 399 -2.05 37.56 5.33
C PRO A 399 -3.02 37.08 6.41
N LEU A 400 -2.89 35.80 6.78
CA LEU A 400 -3.62 35.22 7.91
C LEU A 400 -3.27 35.98 9.21
N PRO A 401 -4.26 36.24 10.10
CA PRO A 401 -4.04 36.98 11.34
C PRO A 401 -3.24 36.21 12.40
#